data_AF-A0A162BSU1-F1
#
_entry.id   AF-A0A162BSU1-F1
#
_cell.length_a   1.000
_cell.length_b   1.000
_cell.length_c   1.000
_cell.angle_alpha   90.00
_cell.angle_beta   90.00
_cell.angle_gamma   90.00
#
_symmetry.space_group_name_H-M   'P 1'
#
loop_
_entity.id
_entity.type
_entity.pdbx_description
1 polymer ?
#
loop_
_entity_poly.entity_id
_entity_poly.type
_entity_poly.pdbx_seq_one_letter_code
_entity_poly.pdbx_strand_id
1 'polypeptide(L)' 'MLFANDANPDRAKAVVGNLHRLGVTNAVVMTYDGKVLPKMSRGYNRVLLDAP' A
#
# COMPACT_ATOMS: atom_id res chain seq x y z
N MET A 1 -11.65 0.91 1.91
CA MET A 1 -10.40 0.42 2.53
C MET A 1 -9.27 0.66 1.54
N LEU A 2 -8.22 1.37 1.95
CA LEU A 2 -7.08 1.71 1.10
C LEU A 2 -5.99 0.66 1.24
N PHE A 3 -5.37 0.26 0.13
CA PHE A 3 -4.21 -0.63 0.14
C PHE A 3 -2.98 0.19 -0.28
N ALA A 4 -2.04 0.36 0.63
CA ALA A 4 -0.79 1.07 0.41
C ALA A 4 0.35 0.06 0.28
N ASN A 5 0.76 -0.22 -0.96
CA ASN A 5 1.84 -1.16 -1.24
C ASN A 5 3.19 -0.44 -1.37
N ASP A 6 4.21 -0.96 -0.69
CA ASP A 6 5.59 -0.59 -0.92
C ASP A 6 6.42 -1.88 -1.08
N ALA A 7 7.13 -2.05 -2.21
CA ALA A 7 7.94 -3.24 -2.46
C ALA A 7 9.15 -3.37 -1.52
N ASN A 8 9.57 -2.29 -0.86
CA ASN A 8 10.65 -2.29 0.11
C ASN A 8 10.10 -2.31 1.55
N PRO A 9 10.37 -3.38 2.33
CA PRO A 9 9.84 -3.53 3.68
C PRO A 9 10.37 -2.49 4.68
N ASP A 10 11.56 -1.93 4.47
CA ASP A 10 12.10 -0.90 5.35
C ASP A 10 11.38 0.44 5.16
N ARG A 11 11.01 0.77 3.92
CA ARG A 11 10.18 1.96 3.64
C ARG A 11 8.75 1.81 4.13
N ALA A 12 8.19 0.61 4.06
CA ALA A 12 6.84 0.33 4.56
C ALA A 12 6.66 0.69 6.05
N LYS A 13 7.70 0.56 6.88
CA LYS A 13 7.68 0.99 8.29
C LYS A 13 7.41 2.49 8.43
N ALA A 14 8.00 3.31 7.57
CA ALA A 14 7.78 4.75 7.55
C ALA A 14 6.34 5.09 7.13
N VAL A 15 5.77 4.33 6.19
CA VAL A 15 4.36 4.48 5.79
C VAL A 15 3.43 4.20 6.97
N VAL A 16 3.65 3.10 7.71
CA VAL A 16 2.87 2.80 8.93
C VAL A 16 2.96 3.93 9.95
N GLY A 17 4.17 4.40 10.26
CA GLY A 17 4.37 5.51 11.21
C GLY A 17 3.66 6.79 10.78
N ASN A 18 3.70 7.13 9.49
CA ASN A 18 3.01 8.29 8.95
C ASN A 18 1.48 8.16 9.02
N LEU A 19 0.92 7.00 8.68
CA LEU A 19 -0.52 6.75 8.77
C LEU A 19 -1.01 6.89 10.22
N HIS A 20 -0.27 6.32 11.18
CA HIS A 20 -0.58 6.47 12.60
C HIS A 20 -0.51 7.93 13.05
N ARG A 21 0.56 8.66 12.69
CA ARG A 21 0.75 10.07 13.05
C ARG A 21 -0.34 10.97 12.49
N LEU A 22 -0.89 10.63 11.33
CA LEU A 22 -1.97 11.38 10.66
C LEU A 22 -3.38 10.88 11.02
N GLY A 23 -3.51 9.85 11.87
CA GLY A 23 -4.80 9.29 12.28
C GLY A 23 -5.54 8.53 11.16
N VAL A 24 -4.83 8.04 10.14
CA VAL A 24 -5.43 7.27 9.05
C VAL A 24 -5.65 5.83 9.50
N THR A 25 -6.92 5.44 9.67
CA THR A 25 -7.30 4.12 10.21
C THR A 25 -7.87 3.16 9.16
N ASN A 26 -8.15 3.64 7.95
CA ASN A 26 -8.82 2.87 6.89
C ASN A 26 -7.84 2.36 5.81
N ALA A 27 -6.57 2.16 6.17
CA ALA A 27 -5.50 1.74 5.27
C ALA A 27 -4.83 0.44 5.73
N VAL A 28 -4.47 -0.42 4.77
CA VAL A 28 -3.64 -1.61 4.96
C VAL A 28 -2.31 -1.36 4.26
N VAL A 29 -1.21 -1.47 5.00
CA VAL A 29 0.14 -1.42 4.43
C VAL A 29 0.58 -2.83 4.07
N MET A 30 1.09 -3.00 2.85
CA MET A 30 1.49 -4.29 2.30
C MET A 30 2.83 -4.20 1.57
N THR A 31 3.53 -5.33 1.48
CA THR A 31 4.87 -5.40 0.88
C THR A 31 4.96 -6.49 -0.17
N TYR A 32 4.61 -6.13 -1.41
CA TYR A 32 4.62 -7.05 -2.55
C TYR A 32 5.19 -6.39 -3.81
N ASP A 33 5.64 -7.22 -4.77
CA ASP A 33 5.90 -6.76 -6.13
C ASP A 33 4.60 -6.21 -6.75
N GLY A 34 4.65 -4.98 -7.27
CA GLY A 34 3.50 -4.35 -7.94
C GLY A 34 2.89 -5.22 -9.05
N LYS A 35 3.71 -6.05 -9.72
CA LYS A 35 3.27 -6.95 -10.79
C LYS A 35 2.37 -8.09 -10.30
N VAL A 36 2.42 -8.44 -9.01
CA VAL A 36 1.56 -9.49 -8.45
C VAL A 36 0.23 -8.97 -7.92
N LEU A 37 0.10 -7.66 -7.71
CA LEU A 37 -1.12 -7.04 -7.15
C LEU A 37 -2.39 -7.34 -7.97
N PRO A 38 -2.39 -7.26 -9.32
CA PRO A 38 -3.60 -7.55 -10.10
C PRO A 38 -4.07 -9.01 -9.99
N LYS A 39 -3.15 -9.92 -9.64
CA LYS A 39 -3.46 -11.34 -9.43
C LYS A 39 -4.01 -11.60 -8.02
N MET A 40 -3.58 -10.80 -7.06
CA MET A 40 -3.92 -10.96 -5.64
C MET A 40 -5.33 -10.47 -5.31
N SER A 41 -5.82 -9.45 -6.02
CA SER A 41 -7.20 -8.98 -5.90
C SER A 41 -7.71 -8.37 -7.21
N ARG A 42 -8.88 -8.81 -7.65
CA ARG A 42 -9.63 -8.20 -8.78
C ARG A 42 -10.52 -7.02 -8.33
N GLY A 43 -10.47 -6.64 -7.05
CA GLY A 43 -11.43 -5.72 -6.42
C GLY A 43 -11.00 -4.26 -6.33
N TYR A 44 -9.89 -3.85 -6.94
CA TYR A 44 -9.46 -2.44 -6.91
C TYR A 44 -10.33 -1.59 -7.85
N ASN A 45 -11.19 -0.73 -7.29
CA ASN A 45 -12.02 0.15 -8.11
C ASN A 45 -11.26 1.32 -8.73
N ARG A 46 -10.20 1.78 -8.05
CA ARG A 46 -9.31 2.86 -8.48
C ARG A 46 -7.89 2.55 -8.01
N VAL A 47 -6.91 2.89 -8.83
CA VAL A 47 -5.49 2.64 -8.56
C VAL A 47 -4.71 3.92 -8.80
N LEU A 48 -3.90 4.31 -7.83
CA LEU A 48 -2.83 5.27 -8.01
C LEU A 48 -1.53 4.48 -8.19
N LEU A 49 -0.94 4.56 -9.38
CA LEU A 49 0.35 3.96 -9.66
C LEU A 49 1.39 5.08 -9.74
N ASP A 50 2.17 5.21 -8.67
CA ASP A 50 3.36 6.07 -8.65
C ASP A 50 4.56 5.17 -8.95
N ALA A 51 4.89 5.07 -10.23
CA ALA A 51 5.96 4.21 -10.70
C ALA A 51 7.32 4.87 -10.45
N PRO A 52 8.37 4.12 -10.09
CA PRO A 52 9.69 4.46 -10.61
C PRO A 52 9.71 4.33 -12.14
#